data_AF-A0A7S2NFW3-F1
#
_entry.id   AF-A0A7S2NFW3-F1
#
_cell.length_a   1.000
_cell.length_b   1.000
_cell.length_c   1.000
_cell.angle_alpha   90.00
_cell.angle_beta   90.00
_cell.angle_gamma   90.00
#
_symmetry.space_group_name_H-M   'P 1'
#
loop_
_entity.id
_entity.type
_entity.pdbx_description
1 polymer ?
#
loop_
_entity_poly.entity_id
_entity_poly.type
_entity_poly.pdbx_seq_one_letter_code
_entity_poly.pdbx_strand_id
1 'polypeptide(L)'
;SGFFAELLKQLPEPPNDYPPKEERPFPDRFTNDIFRDSLPELEFNLEEACVKGNLQAVHELIMRGANKDAPLDKELKTPLMIACEMGWFSMVKWLVEVEGADPDGPISRAGLRAIDYAGKAQFKWPNEDLEIADYLKSMGSNYTWWGACFAGDIPRIDEYLDNGQDINEINPVLWNYNGMDCAIYGGQGKAAQFLVARGGLIQIRNCHVPVWEEMLWSHGRGDAFMYKEWGLEEGSFMKI
;
A
#
# COMPACT_ATOMS: atom_id res chain seq x y z
N SER A 1 1.36 -8.02 43.46
CA SER A 1 2.29 -8.10 42.32
C SER A 1 2.33 -9.55 41.86
N GLY A 2 1.61 -9.89 40.80
CA GLY A 2 1.48 -11.27 40.33
C GLY A 2 2.68 -11.69 39.48
N PHE A 3 3.10 -12.94 39.61
CA PHE A 3 4.16 -13.62 38.84
C PHE A 3 4.23 -13.21 37.35
N PHE A 4 3.07 -13.03 36.70
CA PHE A 4 2.99 -12.57 35.31
C PHE A 4 3.53 -11.15 35.06
N ALA A 5 3.38 -10.22 35.99
CA ALA A 5 3.91 -8.86 35.86
C ALA A 5 5.43 -8.81 36.00
N GLU A 6 6.02 -9.78 36.69
CA GLU A 6 7.46 -9.92 36.86
C GLU A 6 8.08 -10.65 35.65
N LEU A 7 7.38 -11.66 35.12
CA LEU A 7 7.71 -12.32 33.86
C LEU A 7 7.70 -11.35 32.67
N LEU A 8 6.68 -10.49 32.57
CA LEU A 8 6.56 -9.49 31.49
C LEU A 8 7.71 -8.47 31.50
N LYS A 9 8.28 -8.15 32.67
CA LYS A 9 9.43 -7.24 32.81
C LYS A 9 10.77 -7.88 32.48
N GLN A 10 10.84 -9.21 32.45
CA GLN A 10 12.03 -9.96 32.09
C GLN A 10 12.11 -10.26 30.59
N LEU A 11 11.01 -10.06 29.85
CA LEU A 11 11.03 -10.14 28.40
C LEU A 11 11.84 -8.97 27.84
N PRO A 12 12.67 -9.20 26.79
CA PRO A 12 13.30 -8.09 26.08
C PRO A 12 12.20 -7.15 25.60
N GLU A 13 12.37 -5.85 25.81
CA GLU A 13 11.48 -4.88 25.19
C GLU A 13 11.54 -5.10 23.68
N PRO A 14 10.38 -5.15 22.99
CA PRO A 14 10.40 -5.23 21.54
C PRO A 14 11.23 -4.07 21.00
N PRO A 15 12.04 -4.28 19.94
CA PRO A 15 12.81 -3.21 19.35
C PRO A 15 11.87 -2.05 19.04
N ASN A 16 12.14 -0.89 19.62
CA ASN A 16 11.40 0.31 19.30
C ASN A 16 11.95 0.83 17.98
N ASP A 17 11.20 0.62 16.90
CA ASP A 17 11.56 1.10 15.56
C ASP A 17 11.62 2.64 15.50
N TYR A 18 11.17 3.35 16.55
CA TYR A 18 11.29 4.79 16.66
C TYR A 18 12.57 5.22 17.39
N PRO A 19 13.44 6.03 16.74
CA PRO A 19 14.62 6.56 17.39
C PRO A 19 14.26 7.51 18.54
N PRO A 20 15.17 7.70 19.51
CA PRO A 20 15.00 8.67 20.58
C PRO A 20 14.77 10.10 20.02
N LYS A 21 14.17 10.98 20.81
CA LYS A 21 13.70 12.30 20.34
C LYS A 21 14.83 13.15 19.75
N GLU A 22 16.05 12.96 20.26
CA GLU A 22 17.26 13.68 19.92
C GLU A 22 17.82 13.32 18.54
N GLU A 23 17.52 12.13 18.03
CA GLU A 23 18.02 11.62 16.75
C GLU A 23 17.06 11.91 15.59
N ARG A 24 15.88 12.46 15.87
CA ARG A 24 14.83 12.72 14.86
C ARG A 24 15.10 14.01 14.10
N PRO A 25 14.95 14.03 12.76
CA PRO A 25 15.00 15.27 11.98
C PRO A 25 13.97 16.32 12.44
N PHE A 26 12.77 15.85 12.81
CA PHE A 26 11.66 16.68 13.29
C PHE A 26 11.13 16.15 14.63
N PRO A 27 11.70 16.59 15.78
CA PRO A 27 11.40 16.01 17.10
C PRO A 27 9.95 16.16 17.58
N ASP A 28 9.22 17.14 17.05
CA ASP A 28 7.84 17.45 17.47
C ASP A 28 6.78 16.70 16.65
N ARG A 29 7.20 15.97 15.61
CA ARG A 29 6.33 15.05 14.84
C ARG A 29 6.39 13.66 15.49
N PHE A 30 5.23 13.08 15.75
CA PHE A 30 5.12 11.73 16.32
C PHE A 30 3.84 11.03 15.82
N THR A 31 3.89 10.55 14.58
CA THR A 31 2.75 9.86 13.94
C THR A 31 2.81 8.34 14.05
N ASN A 32 3.79 7.78 14.77
CA ASN A 32 4.14 6.34 14.76
C ASN A 32 4.54 5.83 13.36
N ASP A 33 4.92 6.73 12.46
CA ASP A 33 5.52 6.44 11.16
C ASP A 33 6.78 7.29 11.00
N ILE A 34 7.95 6.67 11.18
CA ILE A 34 9.24 7.33 11.09
C ILE A 34 9.50 7.90 9.70
N PHE A 35 9.04 7.20 8.65
CA PHE A 35 9.23 7.63 7.28
C PHE A 35 8.48 8.93 7.05
N ARG A 36 7.20 8.95 7.42
CA ARG A 36 6.33 10.11 7.30
C ARG A 36 6.84 11.29 8.14
N ASP A 37 7.27 11.05 9.38
CA ASP A 37 7.78 12.13 10.24
C ASP A 37 9.09 12.74 9.74
N SER A 38 9.89 11.98 9.00
CA SER A 38 11.17 12.42 8.42
C SER A 38 11.02 13.17 7.09
N LEU A 39 9.82 13.19 6.49
CA LEU A 39 9.57 13.89 5.24
C LEU A 39 9.76 15.42 5.38
N PRO A 40 10.13 16.12 4.29
CA PRO A 40 10.14 17.57 4.30
C PRO A 40 8.73 18.13 4.61
N GLU A 41 8.68 19.38 5.07
CA GLU A 41 7.43 19.99 5.55
C GLU A 41 6.31 20.03 4.50
N LEU A 42 6.65 20.21 3.22
CA LEU A 42 5.65 20.25 2.16
C LEU A 42 4.99 18.88 1.95
N GLU A 43 5.78 17.81 1.85
CA GLU A 43 5.30 16.44 1.68
C GLU A 43 4.55 15.94 2.92
N PHE A 44 5.03 16.25 4.12
CA PHE A 44 4.34 15.91 5.37
C PHE A 44 2.93 16.51 5.43
N ASN A 45 2.80 17.78 5.03
CA ASN A 45 1.50 18.47 4.97
C ASN A 45 0.65 17.99 3.78
N LEU A 46 1.29 17.58 2.67
CA LEU A 46 0.62 17.07 1.49
C LEU A 46 -0.10 15.77 1.79
N GLU A 47 0.54 14.86 2.53
CA GLU A 47 -0.10 13.65 3.03
C GLU A 47 -1.36 13.98 3.81
N GLU A 48 -1.26 14.89 4.78
CA GLU A 48 -2.39 15.19 5.67
C GLU A 48 -3.56 15.79 4.88
N ALA A 49 -3.25 16.64 3.90
CA ALA A 49 -4.23 17.21 2.99
C ALA A 49 -4.90 16.14 2.10
N CYS A 50 -4.13 15.16 1.60
CA CYS A 50 -4.64 14.04 0.81
C CYS A 50 -5.55 13.14 1.64
N VAL A 51 -5.16 12.76 2.86
CA VAL A 51 -5.99 11.93 3.76
C VAL A 51 -7.31 12.65 4.08
N LYS A 52 -7.26 13.96 4.34
CA LYS A 52 -8.46 14.77 4.60
C LYS A 52 -9.32 15.05 3.37
N GLY A 53 -8.79 14.85 2.17
CA GLY A 53 -9.47 15.20 0.91
C GLY A 53 -9.62 16.69 0.69
N ASN A 54 -8.73 17.49 1.28
CA ASN A 54 -8.73 18.93 1.11
C ASN A 54 -8.02 19.30 -0.20
N LEU A 55 -8.76 19.24 -1.31
CA LEU A 55 -8.25 19.56 -2.64
C LEU A 55 -7.58 20.94 -2.72
N GLN A 56 -8.12 21.94 -2.01
CA GLN A 56 -7.56 23.29 -2.00
C GLN A 56 -6.16 23.31 -1.37
N ALA A 57 -5.98 22.63 -0.24
CA ALA A 57 -4.68 22.53 0.41
C ALA A 57 -3.68 21.73 -0.44
N VAL A 58 -4.12 20.64 -1.07
CA VAL A 58 -3.29 19.85 -2.01
C VAL A 58 -2.81 20.72 -3.16
N HIS A 59 -3.70 21.49 -3.78
CA HIS A 59 -3.34 22.42 -4.86
C HIS A 59 -2.32 23.47 -4.41
N GLU A 60 -2.54 24.11 -3.27
CA GLU A 60 -1.61 25.12 -2.73
C GLU A 60 -0.23 24.54 -2.42
N LEU A 61 -0.16 23.32 -1.89
CA LEU A 61 1.11 22.65 -1.57
C LEU A 61 1.88 22.27 -2.83
N ILE A 62 1.20 21.73 -3.86
CA ILE A 62 1.84 21.42 -5.15
C ILE A 62 2.33 22.70 -5.84
N MET A 63 1.55 23.79 -5.80
CA MET A 63 1.97 25.10 -6.31
C MET A 63 3.18 25.68 -5.57
N ARG A 64 3.37 25.32 -4.29
CA ARG A 64 4.55 25.68 -3.49
C ARG A 64 5.77 24.78 -3.77
N GLY A 65 5.65 23.80 -4.66
CA GLY A 65 6.73 22.92 -5.08
C GLY A 65 6.74 21.55 -4.41
N ALA A 66 5.66 21.15 -3.71
CA ALA A 66 5.54 19.78 -3.21
C ALA A 66 5.54 18.79 -4.39
N ASN A 67 6.27 17.69 -4.26
CA ASN A 67 6.28 16.69 -5.31
C ASN A 67 4.98 15.87 -5.32
N LYS A 68 4.21 15.98 -6.41
CA LYS A 68 2.92 15.31 -6.63
C LYS A 68 3.00 13.78 -6.74
N ASP A 69 4.21 13.24 -6.97
CA ASP A 69 4.46 11.79 -7.09
C ASP A 69 5.36 11.27 -5.95
N ALA A 70 5.56 12.07 -4.89
CA ALA A 70 6.38 11.65 -3.74
C ALA A 70 5.72 10.50 -2.96
N PRO A 71 6.52 9.58 -2.40
CA PRO A 71 6.06 8.66 -1.38
C PRO A 71 5.77 9.43 -0.08
N LEU A 72 4.55 9.30 0.44
CA LEU A 72 4.05 10.10 1.55
C LEU A 72 3.91 9.35 2.88
N ASP A 73 3.95 8.02 2.86
CA ASP A 73 3.81 7.16 4.05
C ASP A 73 4.80 5.99 4.01
N LYS A 74 4.88 5.21 5.09
CA LYS A 74 5.71 3.98 5.16
C LYS A 74 5.42 2.92 4.11
N GLU A 75 4.21 2.96 3.54
CA GLU A 75 3.78 2.09 2.43
C GLU A 75 4.18 2.67 1.08
N LEU A 76 4.90 3.79 1.06
CA LEU A 76 5.35 4.51 -0.14
C LEU A 76 4.19 4.91 -1.07
N LYS A 77 3.03 5.24 -0.50
CA LYS A 77 1.88 5.69 -1.29
C LYS A 77 2.10 7.09 -1.83
N THR A 78 1.73 7.29 -3.09
CA THR A 78 1.68 8.62 -3.72
C THR A 78 0.39 9.35 -3.35
N PRO A 79 0.31 10.68 -3.55
CA PRO A 79 -0.93 11.44 -3.42
C PRO A 79 -2.11 10.81 -4.16
N LEU A 80 -1.87 10.29 -5.37
CA LEU A 80 -2.91 9.64 -6.18
C LEU A 80 -3.37 8.31 -5.57
N MET A 81 -2.45 7.52 -5.01
CA MET A 81 -2.80 6.28 -4.29
C MET A 81 -3.66 6.55 -3.07
N ILE A 82 -3.29 7.56 -2.26
CA ILE A 82 -4.07 7.96 -1.08
C ILE A 82 -5.45 8.46 -1.51
N ALA A 83 -5.54 9.25 -2.58
CA ALA A 83 -6.81 9.70 -3.14
C ALA A 83 -7.72 8.52 -3.53
N CYS A 84 -7.15 7.49 -4.17
CA CYS A 84 -7.87 6.29 -4.58
C CYS A 84 -8.29 5.41 -3.39
N GLU A 85 -7.41 5.22 -2.41
CA GLU A 85 -7.67 4.43 -1.19
C GLU A 85 -8.66 5.08 -0.24
N MET A 86 -8.78 6.40 -0.30
CA MET A 86 -9.78 7.12 0.49
C MET A 86 -11.09 7.28 -0.29
N GLY A 87 -11.03 7.35 -1.63
CA GLY A 87 -12.20 7.50 -2.50
C GLY A 87 -12.46 8.94 -2.93
N TRP A 88 -11.45 9.80 -2.93
CA TRP A 88 -11.59 11.25 -3.16
C TRP A 88 -11.62 11.54 -4.66
N PHE A 89 -12.73 11.19 -5.31
CA PHE A 89 -12.84 11.23 -6.77
C PHE A 89 -12.50 12.60 -7.40
N SER A 90 -12.97 13.71 -6.81
CA SER A 90 -12.63 15.06 -7.30
C SER A 90 -11.12 15.32 -7.26
N MET A 91 -10.42 14.76 -6.28
CA MET A 91 -8.97 14.87 -6.15
C MET A 91 -8.25 13.94 -7.13
N VAL A 92 -8.76 12.72 -7.35
CA VAL A 92 -8.24 11.81 -8.39
C VAL A 92 -8.30 12.45 -9.77
N LYS A 93 -9.47 12.97 -10.16
CA LYS A 93 -9.64 13.67 -11.44
C LYS A 93 -8.70 14.85 -11.57
N TRP A 94 -8.61 15.68 -10.53
CA TRP A 94 -7.75 16.85 -10.55
C TRP A 94 -6.26 16.48 -10.67
N LEU A 95 -5.79 15.48 -9.90
CA LEU A 95 -4.41 15.00 -9.97
C LEU A 95 -4.07 14.45 -11.37
N VAL A 96 -4.96 13.68 -11.99
CA VAL A 96 -4.72 13.05 -13.29
C VAL A 96 -4.87 14.06 -14.45
N GLU A 97 -5.94 14.85 -14.48
CA GLU A 97 -6.25 15.71 -15.62
C GLU A 97 -5.54 17.07 -15.58
N VAL A 98 -5.35 17.64 -14.39
CA VAL A 98 -4.78 18.99 -14.22
C VAL A 98 -3.29 18.91 -13.93
N GLU A 99 -2.90 18.13 -12.93
CA GLU A 99 -1.49 18.01 -12.55
C GLU A 99 -0.73 16.99 -13.41
N GLY A 100 -1.42 16.15 -14.18
CA GLY A 100 -0.80 15.14 -15.03
C GLY A 100 -0.06 14.08 -14.21
N ALA A 101 -0.59 13.69 -13.05
CA ALA A 101 -0.07 12.57 -12.28
C ALA A 101 -0.24 11.27 -13.08
N ASP A 102 0.81 10.46 -13.12
CA ASP A 102 0.79 9.18 -13.84
C ASP A 102 -0.11 8.18 -13.08
N PRO A 103 -1.21 7.68 -13.68
CA PRO A 103 -2.06 6.68 -13.04
C PRO A 103 -1.34 5.35 -12.78
N ASP A 104 -0.29 5.06 -13.55
CA ASP A 104 0.58 3.89 -13.42
C ASP A 104 1.91 4.23 -12.72
N GLY A 105 1.98 5.37 -12.03
CA GLY A 105 3.15 5.87 -11.32
C GLY A 105 3.79 4.89 -10.31
N PRO A 106 4.77 5.34 -9.52
CA PRO A 106 5.63 4.43 -8.76
C PRO A 106 4.81 3.51 -7.85
N ILE A 107 5.06 2.20 -7.92
CA ILE A 107 4.32 1.19 -7.14
C ILE A 107 4.55 1.36 -5.64
N SER A 108 3.53 1.10 -4.82
CA SER A 108 3.66 1.15 -3.37
C SER A 108 4.61 0.06 -2.87
N ARG A 109 4.98 0.15 -1.58
CA ARG A 109 5.77 -0.89 -0.90
C ARG A 109 5.15 -2.28 -1.03
N ALA A 110 3.82 -2.37 -1.09
CA ALA A 110 3.10 -3.62 -1.27
C ALA A 110 3.00 -4.08 -2.74
N GLY A 111 3.53 -3.31 -3.69
CA GLY A 111 3.44 -3.60 -5.13
C GLY A 111 2.09 -3.23 -5.73
N LEU A 112 1.40 -2.26 -5.12
CA LEU A 112 0.07 -1.81 -5.56
C LEU A 112 0.19 -0.47 -6.29
N ARG A 113 -0.60 -0.31 -7.35
CA ARG A 113 -0.81 0.94 -8.08
C ARG A 113 -2.04 1.69 -7.55
N ALA A 114 -2.24 2.93 -8.02
CA ALA A 114 -3.41 3.72 -7.64
C ALA A 114 -4.74 3.01 -7.95
N ILE A 115 -4.84 2.37 -9.12
CA ILE A 115 -6.01 1.59 -9.51
C ILE A 115 -6.26 0.40 -8.56
N ASP A 116 -5.20 -0.25 -8.06
CA ASP A 116 -5.34 -1.39 -7.15
C ASP A 116 -5.92 -0.97 -5.80
N TYR A 117 -5.54 0.21 -5.29
CA TYR A 117 -6.14 0.77 -4.07
C TYR A 117 -7.61 1.12 -4.28
N ALA A 118 -7.99 1.66 -5.45
CA ALA A 118 -9.38 1.89 -5.79
C ALA A 118 -10.19 0.58 -5.82
N GLY A 119 -9.66 -0.46 -6.48
CA GLY A 119 -10.30 -1.77 -6.57
C GLY A 119 -10.38 -2.51 -5.23
N LYS A 120 -9.34 -2.40 -4.38
CA LYS A 120 -9.33 -2.97 -3.03
C LYS A 120 -10.39 -2.36 -2.13
N ALA A 121 -10.58 -1.05 -2.22
CA ALA A 121 -11.50 -0.33 -1.36
C ALA A 121 -12.94 -0.27 -1.89
N GLN A 122 -13.16 -0.66 -3.16
CA GLN A 122 -14.48 -0.85 -3.78
C GLN A 122 -15.41 0.36 -3.65
N PHE A 123 -14.86 1.57 -3.65
CA PHE A 123 -15.65 2.77 -3.46
C PHE A 123 -16.58 3.00 -4.65
N LYS A 124 -17.87 2.74 -4.41
CA LYS A 124 -18.96 3.35 -5.17
C LYS A 124 -19.37 4.60 -4.43
N TRP A 125 -19.04 5.77 -4.98
CA TRP A 125 -19.51 7.02 -4.39
C TRP A 125 -21.05 7.04 -4.41
N PRO A 126 -21.73 7.48 -3.34
CA PRO A 126 -23.18 7.32 -3.21
C PRO A 126 -24.03 7.99 -4.31
N ASN A 127 -23.44 8.79 -5.20
CA ASN A 127 -24.16 9.57 -6.21
C ASN A 127 -23.48 9.66 -7.59
N GLU A 128 -22.49 8.82 -7.91
CA GLU A 128 -21.91 8.79 -9.26
C GLU A 128 -21.91 7.36 -9.83
N ASP A 129 -22.30 7.24 -11.10
CA ASP A 129 -22.37 5.95 -11.81
C ASP A 129 -20.99 5.38 -12.18
N LEU A 130 -19.91 6.14 -11.98
CA LEU A 130 -18.54 5.78 -12.38
C LEU A 130 -17.68 5.41 -11.17
N GLU A 131 -17.15 4.19 -11.20
CA GLU A 131 -16.16 3.70 -10.26
C GLU A 131 -14.80 4.39 -10.51
N ILE A 132 -14.05 4.76 -9.45
CA ILE A 132 -12.69 5.33 -9.59
C ILE A 132 -11.80 4.41 -10.44
N ALA A 133 -11.95 3.09 -10.25
CA ALA A 133 -11.20 2.11 -11.03
C ALA A 133 -11.59 2.13 -12.52
N ASP A 134 -12.87 2.27 -12.86
CA ASP A 134 -13.32 2.37 -14.25
C ASP A 134 -12.80 3.66 -14.92
N TYR A 135 -12.75 4.75 -14.16
CA TYR A 135 -12.11 5.99 -14.63
C TYR A 135 -10.62 5.75 -14.93
N LEU A 136 -9.86 5.16 -14.01
CA LEU A 136 -8.44 4.88 -14.23
C LEU A 136 -8.21 3.89 -15.37
N LYS A 137 -9.09 2.89 -15.54
CA LYS A 137 -9.10 1.99 -16.73
C LYS A 137 -9.32 2.75 -18.03
N SER A 138 -10.22 3.74 -18.04
CA SER A 138 -10.47 4.59 -19.22
C SER A 138 -9.26 5.44 -19.60
N MET A 139 -8.41 5.76 -18.62
CA MET A 139 -7.13 6.43 -18.81
C MET A 139 -6.00 5.48 -19.25
N GLY A 140 -6.28 4.17 -19.34
CA GLY A 140 -5.33 3.15 -19.78
C GLY A 140 -4.61 2.39 -18.67
N SER A 141 -4.89 2.70 -17.39
CA SER A 141 -4.30 1.98 -16.26
C SER A 141 -4.93 0.60 -16.08
N ASN A 142 -4.14 -0.37 -15.62
CA ASN A 142 -4.58 -1.74 -15.42
C ASN A 142 -4.16 -2.26 -14.05
N TYR A 143 -4.97 -3.17 -13.52
CA TYR A 143 -4.67 -3.83 -12.26
C TYR A 143 -3.37 -4.64 -12.33
N THR A 144 -2.61 -4.59 -11.25
CA THR A 144 -1.56 -5.57 -10.98
C THR A 144 -2.17 -6.93 -10.63
N TRP A 145 -1.34 -7.97 -10.51
CA TRP A 145 -1.79 -9.28 -10.03
C TRP A 145 -2.55 -9.17 -8.69
N TRP A 146 -1.95 -8.49 -7.71
CA TRP A 146 -2.55 -8.30 -6.38
C TRP A 146 -3.83 -7.48 -6.43
N GLY A 147 -3.82 -6.38 -7.19
CA GLY A 147 -4.99 -5.53 -7.35
C GLY A 147 -6.15 -6.24 -8.06
N ALA A 148 -5.87 -7.04 -9.07
CA ALA A 148 -6.88 -7.82 -9.79
C ALA A 148 -7.56 -8.83 -8.85
N CYS A 149 -6.78 -9.48 -7.98
CA CYS A 149 -7.31 -10.34 -6.92
C CYS A 149 -8.21 -9.58 -5.94
N PHE A 150 -7.78 -8.41 -5.45
CA PHE A 150 -8.58 -7.59 -4.53
C PHE A 150 -9.87 -7.04 -5.16
N ALA A 151 -9.79 -6.60 -6.42
CA ALA A 151 -10.92 -6.07 -7.19
C ALA A 151 -11.85 -7.16 -7.71
N GLY A 152 -11.37 -8.40 -7.80
CA GLY A 152 -12.13 -9.53 -8.33
C GLY A 152 -12.23 -9.54 -9.85
N ASP A 153 -11.26 -8.95 -10.55
CA ASP A 153 -11.20 -8.88 -12.01
C ASP A 153 -10.74 -10.24 -12.59
N ILE A 154 -11.67 -11.19 -12.67
CA ILE A 154 -11.40 -12.57 -13.13
C ILE A 154 -10.72 -12.62 -14.50
N PRO A 155 -11.16 -11.87 -15.54
CA PRO A 155 -10.46 -11.86 -16.83
C PRO A 155 -8.99 -11.47 -16.71
N ARG A 156 -8.68 -10.45 -15.89
CA ARG A 156 -7.30 -10.01 -15.67
C ARG A 156 -6.48 -11.04 -14.89
N ILE A 157 -7.07 -11.67 -13.87
CA ILE A 157 -6.45 -12.77 -13.14
C ILE A 157 -6.12 -13.92 -14.10
N ASP A 158 -7.06 -14.28 -14.99
CA ASP A 158 -6.89 -15.36 -15.96
C ASP A 158 -5.74 -15.07 -16.94
N GLU A 159 -5.65 -13.83 -17.44
CA GLU A 159 -4.55 -13.36 -18.28
C GLU A 159 -3.18 -13.51 -17.59
N TYR A 160 -3.08 -13.15 -16.31
CA TYR A 160 -1.83 -13.33 -15.56
C TYR A 160 -1.45 -14.81 -15.42
N LEU A 161 -2.42 -15.68 -15.11
CA LEU A 161 -2.19 -17.11 -14.99
C LEU A 161 -1.76 -17.75 -16.31
N ASP A 162 -2.37 -17.35 -17.42
CA ASP A 162 -2.00 -17.81 -18.76
C ASP A 162 -0.58 -17.35 -19.15
N ASN A 163 -0.14 -16.19 -18.64
CA ASN A 163 1.23 -15.69 -18.79
C ASN A 163 2.24 -16.34 -17.82
N GLY A 164 1.83 -17.34 -17.03
CA GLY A 164 2.71 -18.10 -16.14
C GLY A 164 2.91 -17.50 -14.75
N GLN A 165 2.04 -16.58 -14.33
CA GLN A 165 2.02 -16.08 -12.95
C GLN A 165 1.83 -17.25 -11.95
N ASP A 166 2.64 -17.29 -10.89
CA ASP A 166 2.47 -18.28 -9.83
C ASP A 166 1.20 -17.94 -9.03
N ILE A 167 0.20 -18.82 -9.12
CA ILE A 167 -1.09 -18.69 -8.43
C ILE A 167 -0.94 -18.69 -6.91
N ASN A 168 0.14 -19.28 -6.39
CA ASN A 168 0.45 -19.37 -4.97
C ASN A 168 1.58 -18.43 -4.56
N GLU A 169 1.93 -17.44 -5.39
CA GLU A 169 2.85 -16.38 -4.99
C GLU A 169 2.34 -15.72 -3.70
N ILE A 170 3.27 -15.38 -2.81
CA ILE A 170 2.99 -14.76 -1.52
C ILE A 170 3.57 -13.36 -1.51
N ASN A 171 2.77 -12.38 -1.09
CA ASN A 171 3.21 -11.01 -0.86
C ASN A 171 3.58 -10.82 0.63
N PRO A 172 4.88 -10.66 0.97
CA PRO A 172 5.32 -10.56 2.34
C PRO A 172 4.90 -9.25 3.04
N VAL A 173 4.70 -8.18 2.27
CA VAL A 173 4.24 -6.89 2.79
C VAL A 173 2.76 -6.95 3.16
N LEU A 174 1.96 -7.65 2.35
CA LEU A 174 0.54 -7.88 2.62
C LEU A 174 0.34 -9.08 3.56
N TRP A 175 0.99 -9.10 4.72
CA TRP A 175 0.84 -10.16 5.73
C TRP A 175 1.01 -11.59 5.17
N ASN A 176 1.91 -11.79 4.19
CA ASN A 176 2.08 -13.06 3.49
C ASN A 176 0.81 -13.58 2.78
N TYR A 177 0.00 -12.68 2.21
CA TYR A 177 -1.19 -13.05 1.46
C TYR A 177 -0.80 -13.66 0.10
N ASN A 178 -1.52 -14.71 -0.32
CA ASN A 178 -1.54 -15.11 -1.72
C ASN A 178 -2.71 -14.45 -2.46
N GLY A 179 -2.80 -14.63 -3.78
CA GLY A 179 -3.88 -14.02 -4.59
C GLY A 179 -5.29 -14.42 -4.12
N MET A 180 -5.43 -15.63 -3.57
CA MET A 180 -6.71 -16.12 -3.05
C MET A 180 -7.11 -15.43 -1.74
N ASP A 181 -6.16 -15.21 -0.83
CA ASP A 181 -6.36 -14.42 0.39
C ASP A 181 -6.73 -12.97 0.08
N CYS A 182 -6.08 -12.36 -0.93
CA CYS A 182 -6.44 -11.03 -1.41
C CYS A 182 -7.90 -10.97 -1.89
N ALA A 183 -8.35 -11.97 -2.67
CA ALA A 183 -9.73 -12.04 -3.14
C ALA A 183 -10.73 -12.25 -1.98
N ILE A 184 -10.40 -13.07 -0.97
CA ILE A 184 -11.23 -13.23 0.23
C ILE A 184 -11.33 -11.91 0.99
N TYR A 185 -10.20 -11.24 1.22
CA TYR A 185 -10.15 -10.00 1.98
C TYR A 185 -10.91 -8.87 1.27
N GLY A 186 -10.82 -8.81 -0.06
CA GLY A 186 -11.64 -7.92 -0.88
C GLY A 186 -13.12 -8.29 -0.94
N GLY A 187 -13.57 -9.39 -0.32
CA GLY A 187 -14.97 -9.85 -0.42
C GLY A 187 -15.35 -10.40 -1.80
N GLN A 188 -14.38 -10.71 -2.64
CA GLN A 188 -14.56 -11.15 -4.03
C GLN A 188 -14.69 -12.67 -4.10
N GLY A 189 -15.81 -13.20 -3.59
CA GLY A 189 -16.04 -14.64 -3.49
C GLY A 189 -15.95 -15.40 -4.83
N LYS A 190 -16.35 -14.79 -5.94
CA LYS A 190 -16.22 -15.41 -7.28
C LYS A 190 -14.77 -15.55 -7.72
N ALA A 191 -13.95 -14.51 -7.50
CA ALA A 191 -12.53 -14.55 -7.81
C ALA A 191 -11.80 -15.57 -6.90
N ALA A 192 -12.16 -15.63 -5.61
CA ALA A 192 -11.63 -16.64 -4.70
C ALA A 192 -11.98 -18.07 -5.16
N GLN A 193 -13.24 -18.33 -5.55
CA GLN A 193 -13.65 -19.63 -6.11
C GLN A 193 -12.90 -19.97 -7.40
N PHE A 194 -12.72 -18.99 -8.27
CA PHE A 194 -11.98 -19.14 -9.52
C PHE A 194 -10.51 -19.54 -9.26
N LEU A 195 -9.84 -18.85 -8.33
CA LEU A 195 -8.46 -19.15 -7.95
C LEU A 195 -8.33 -20.56 -7.35
N VAL A 196 -9.26 -20.97 -6.48
CA VAL A 196 -9.29 -22.35 -5.95
C VAL A 196 -9.49 -23.38 -7.06
N ALA A 197 -10.40 -23.11 -8.01
CA ALA A 197 -10.65 -24.01 -9.14
C ALA A 197 -9.42 -24.15 -10.05
N ARG A 198 -8.58 -23.11 -10.15
CA ARG A 198 -7.30 -23.10 -10.88
C ARG A 198 -6.13 -23.69 -10.07
N GLY A 199 -6.35 -24.15 -8.83
CA GLY A 199 -5.33 -24.81 -8.00
C GLY A 199 -4.69 -23.92 -6.93
N GLY A 200 -5.28 -22.75 -6.65
CA GLY A 200 -4.84 -21.86 -5.56
C GLY A 200 -5.06 -22.49 -4.19
N LEU A 201 -4.04 -22.38 -3.33
CA LEU A 201 -4.06 -22.91 -1.97
C LEU A 201 -4.77 -21.94 -1.02
N ILE A 202 -5.59 -22.50 -0.13
CA ILE A 202 -6.21 -21.75 0.96
C ILE A 202 -5.26 -21.81 2.17
N GLN A 203 -4.78 -20.65 2.63
CA GLN A 203 -3.98 -20.63 3.84
C GLN A 203 -4.87 -20.64 5.08
N ILE A 204 -4.76 -21.70 5.90
CA ILE A 204 -5.38 -21.73 7.22
C ILE A 204 -4.43 -21.01 8.18
N ARG A 205 -4.76 -19.78 8.57
CA ARG A 205 -3.95 -19.02 9.51
C ARG A 205 -4.57 -19.01 10.90
N ASN A 206 -3.81 -19.49 11.89
CA ASN A 206 -4.05 -19.14 13.28
C ASN A 206 -3.58 -17.70 13.47
N CYS A 207 -4.45 -16.84 14.01
CA CYS A 207 -4.19 -15.43 14.33
C CYS A 207 -3.04 -15.18 15.34
N HIS A 208 -2.24 -16.20 15.65
CA HIS A 208 -1.11 -16.20 16.58
C HIS A 208 0.03 -17.10 16.08
N VAL A 209 0.49 -16.95 14.84
CA VAL A 209 1.91 -17.21 14.59
C VAL A 209 2.62 -15.91 14.94
N PRO A 210 3.15 -15.76 16.16
CA PRO A 210 4.04 -14.65 16.44
C PRO A 210 5.14 -14.67 15.38
N VAL A 211 5.29 -13.55 14.67
CA VAL A 211 6.37 -13.41 13.69
C VAL A 211 7.67 -13.46 14.49
N TRP A 212 8.35 -14.59 14.49
CA TRP A 212 9.65 -14.74 15.16
C TRP A 212 10.75 -14.29 14.20
N GLU A 213 11.88 -13.83 14.72
CA GLU A 213 12.99 -13.17 14.01
C GLU A 213 13.31 -13.75 12.62
N GLU A 214 13.25 -15.07 12.46
CA GLU A 214 13.53 -15.76 11.19
C GLU A 214 12.51 -15.47 10.07
N MET A 215 11.25 -15.17 10.42
CA MET A 215 10.22 -14.73 9.48
C MET A 215 10.25 -13.21 9.20
N LEU A 216 10.87 -12.43 10.09
CA LEU A 216 11.10 -10.99 9.90
C LEU A 216 12.37 -10.70 9.09
N TRP A 217 13.39 -11.55 9.21
CA TRP A 217 14.75 -11.28 8.71
C TRP A 217 15.32 -12.34 7.78
N SER A 218 14.49 -12.99 6.95
CA SER A 218 15.02 -13.56 5.72
C SER A 218 15.55 -12.39 4.87
N HIS A 219 16.85 -12.13 4.99
CA HIS A 219 17.58 -11.12 4.22
C HIS A 219 17.16 -11.23 2.75
N GLY A 220 16.55 -10.17 2.20
CA GLY A 220 16.24 -10.04 0.78
C GLY A 220 14.79 -10.28 0.32
N ARG A 221 13.74 -10.08 1.15
CA ARG A 221 12.34 -10.25 0.67
C ARG A 221 11.29 -9.18 1.02
N GLY A 222 11.60 -8.12 1.77
CA GLY A 222 10.56 -7.17 2.24
C GLY A 222 9.99 -6.22 1.18
N ASP A 223 10.68 -6.04 0.07
CA ASP A 223 10.45 -4.93 -0.88
C ASP A 223 11.36 -5.04 -2.11
N ALA A 224 12.05 -6.17 -2.31
CA ALA A 224 12.99 -6.40 -3.42
C ALA A 224 12.34 -6.21 -4.80
N PHE A 225 11.07 -6.58 -4.95
CA PHE A 225 10.31 -6.32 -6.18
C PHE A 225 10.13 -4.82 -6.43
N MET A 226 9.91 -4.02 -5.37
CA MET A 226 9.77 -2.57 -5.47
C MET A 226 11.10 -1.92 -5.85
N TYR A 227 12.21 -2.29 -5.19
CA TYR A 227 13.54 -1.79 -5.56
C TYR A 227 13.88 -2.09 -7.02
N LYS A 228 13.55 -3.28 -7.51
CA LYS A 228 13.75 -3.68 -8.90
C LYS A 228 12.94 -2.81 -9.87
N GLU A 229 11.66 -2.59 -9.60
CA GLU A 229 10.77 -1.75 -10.43
C GLU A 229 11.20 -0.27 -10.42
N TRP A 230 11.67 0.23 -9.28
CA TRP A 230 12.14 1.61 -9.13
C TRP A 230 13.60 1.81 -9.60
N GLY A 231 14.31 0.73 -9.96
CA GLY A 231 15.71 0.77 -10.39
C GLY A 231 16.70 1.14 -9.28
N LEU A 232 16.39 0.81 -8.03
CA LEU A 232 17.16 1.15 -6.83
C LEU A 232 17.89 -0.09 -6.26
N GLU A 233 19.01 0.14 -5.56
CA GLU A 233 19.72 -0.91 -4.83
C GLU A 233 19.01 -1.25 -3.50
N GLU A 234 19.00 -2.52 -3.10
CA GLU A 234 18.38 -2.96 -1.83
C GLU A 234 18.95 -2.16 -0.63
N GLY A 235 18.05 -1.58 0.18
CA GLY A 235 18.42 -0.81 1.38
C GLY A 235 18.72 0.67 1.14
N SER A 236 18.49 1.21 -0.07
CA SER A 236 18.68 2.63 -0.37
C SER A 236 17.72 3.56 0.40
N PHE A 237 16.53 3.09 0.79
CA PHE A 237 15.53 3.89 1.54
C PHE A 237 15.69 3.85 3.06
N MET A 238 16.42 2.89 3.63
CA MET A 238 16.69 2.84 5.09
C MET A 238 17.89 3.71 5.52
N LYS A 239 18.49 4.48 4.61
CA LYS A 239 19.64 5.35 4.88
C LYS A 239 19.27 6.84 5.03
N ILE A 240 18.01 7.15 5.34
CA ILE A 240 17.54 8.51 5.60
C ILE A 240 17.45 8.72 7.11
#